data_AF-A0A6L6BUN4-F1
#
_entry.id   AF-A0A6L6BUN4-F1
#
_cell.length_a   1.000
_cell.length_b   1.000
_cell.length_c   1.000
_cell.angle_alpha   90.00
_cell.angle_beta   90.00
_cell.angle_gamma   90.00
#
_symmetry.space_group_name_H-M   'P 1'
#
loop_
_entity.id
_entity.type
_entity.pdbx_description
1 polymer ?
#
loop_
_entity_poly.entity_id
_entity_poly.type
_entity_poly.pdbx_seq_one_letter_code
_entity_poly.pdbx_strand_id
1 'polypeptide(L)'
;MTVYLVGAGPGDPGLLTVRAAELLARADVVIYDRLSAPGLLDLAPATAERIAVGKVPRGPSVPQTEINELLIDRGQSGLNVVRLKGGDPFVFARGAEEAQALSDAG
;
A
#
# COMPACT_ATOMS: atom_id res chain seq x y z
N MET A 1 6.44 8.29 12.12
CA MET A 1 6.26 6.83 11.84
C MET A 1 6.92 6.42 10.51
N THR A 2 6.92 5.14 10.09
CA THR A 2 7.44 4.76 8.75
C THR A 2 6.39 4.01 7.92
N VAL A 3 5.92 4.64 6.85
CA VAL A 3 5.00 4.06 5.87
C VAL A 3 5.55 4.32 4.47
N TYR A 4 5.58 3.29 3.62
CA TYR A 4 6.07 3.40 2.26
C TYR A 4 4.91 3.40 1.25
N LEU A 5 4.75 4.50 0.52
CA LEU A 5 3.83 4.55 -0.62
C LEU A 5 4.54 3.97 -1.86
N VAL A 6 4.10 2.80 -2.30
CA VAL A 6 4.82 2.00 -3.32
C VAL A 6 3.93 1.78 -4.53
N GLY A 7 4.47 2.07 -5.72
CA GLY A 7 3.84 1.74 -7.00
C GLY A 7 4.10 0.29 -7.39
N ALA A 8 3.03 -0.44 -7.73
CA ALA A 8 3.06 -1.82 -8.20
C ALA A 8 3.34 -1.92 -9.72
N GLY A 9 3.38 -0.78 -10.43
CA GLY A 9 3.47 -0.76 -11.88
C GLY A 9 2.15 -1.13 -12.58
N PRO A 10 2.14 -1.18 -13.92
CA PRO A 10 0.91 -1.32 -14.70
C PRO A 10 0.33 -2.75 -14.72
N GLY A 11 1.11 -3.76 -14.30
CA GLY A 11 0.64 -5.13 -14.14
C GLY A 11 1.70 -6.19 -14.35
N ASP A 12 2.66 -5.99 -15.26
CA ASP A 12 3.77 -6.93 -15.40
C ASP A 12 4.68 -6.88 -14.16
N PRO A 13 4.88 -7.99 -13.43
CA PRO A 13 5.76 -8.02 -12.26
C PRO A 13 7.20 -7.60 -12.55
N GLY A 14 7.69 -7.75 -13.78
CA GLY A 14 9.01 -7.30 -14.20
C GLY A 14 9.18 -5.77 -14.22
N LEU A 15 8.08 -5.02 -14.12
CA LEU A 15 8.09 -3.55 -14.03
C LEU A 15 8.07 -3.04 -12.59
N LEU A 16 8.06 -3.94 -11.60
CA LEU A 16 8.24 -3.55 -10.21
C LEU A 16 9.68 -3.02 -10.02
N THR A 17 9.83 -1.91 -9.31
CA THR A 17 11.18 -1.40 -9.01
C THR A 17 11.89 -2.31 -8.02
N VAL A 18 13.23 -2.38 -8.09
CA VAL A 18 14.06 -3.13 -7.13
C VAL A 18 13.75 -2.70 -5.70
N ARG A 19 13.60 -1.39 -5.46
CA ARG A 19 13.28 -0.86 -4.14
C ARG A 19 11.91 -1.29 -3.64
N ALA A 20 10.91 -1.38 -4.51
CA ALA A 20 9.58 -1.86 -4.14
C ALA A 20 9.62 -3.33 -3.73
N ALA A 21 10.37 -4.18 -4.45
CA ALA A 21 10.56 -5.59 -4.08
C ALA A 21 11.25 -5.74 -2.71
N GLU A 22 12.33 -4.98 -2.47
CA GLU A 22 13.02 -4.95 -1.17
C GLU A 22 12.12 -4.53 -0.01
N LEU A 23 11.22 -3.56 -0.25
CA LEU A 23 10.27 -3.05 0.74
C LEU A 23 9.21 -4.08 1.07
N LEU A 24 8.63 -4.72 0.05
CA LEU A 24 7.66 -5.80 0.23
C LEU A 24 8.26 -6.96 1.02
N ALA A 25 9.47 -7.39 0.69
CA ALA A 25 10.16 -8.52 1.35
C ALA A 25 10.39 -8.36 2.86
N ARG A 26 10.31 -7.13 3.38
CA ARG A 26 10.45 -6.82 4.81
C ARG A 26 9.18 -6.22 5.44
N ALA A 27 8.08 -6.20 4.71
CA ALA A 27 6.84 -5.60 5.19
C ALA A 27 6.23 -6.43 6.31
N ASP A 28 5.82 -5.77 7.38
CA ASP A 28 5.00 -6.37 8.44
C ASP A 28 3.51 -6.28 8.06
N VAL A 29 3.13 -5.20 7.35
CA VAL A 29 1.77 -4.96 6.87
C VAL A 29 1.82 -4.46 5.43
N VAL A 30 1.00 -5.05 4.55
CA VAL A 30 0.78 -4.58 3.17
C VAL A 30 -0.68 -4.15 3.02
N ILE A 31 -0.91 -2.85 2.87
CA ILE A 31 -2.23 -2.26 2.59
C ILE A 31 -2.31 -2.00 1.08
N TYR A 32 -3.27 -2.60 0.38
CA TYR A 32 -3.28 -2.60 -1.08
C TYR A 32 -4.66 -2.35 -1.70
N ASP A 33 -4.65 -1.71 -2.88
CA ASP A 33 -5.83 -1.56 -3.73
C ASP A 33 -6.04 -2.82 -4.58
N ARG A 34 -6.98 -2.81 -5.52
CA ARG A 34 -7.03 -3.88 -6.51
C ARG A 34 -5.82 -3.79 -7.45
N LEU A 35 -5.00 -4.84 -7.46
CA LEU A 35 -3.80 -4.93 -8.29
C LEU A 35 -4.07 -5.70 -9.60
N SER A 36 -3.46 -5.27 -10.69
CA SER A 36 -3.45 -6.01 -11.97
C SER A 36 -2.65 -7.33 -11.87
N ALA A 37 -1.67 -7.39 -10.97
CA ALA A 37 -0.92 -8.60 -10.63
C ALA A 37 -0.97 -8.88 -9.11
N PRO A 38 -1.96 -9.65 -8.64
CA PRO A 38 -2.09 -10.00 -7.23
C PRO A 38 -0.89 -10.76 -6.65
N GLY A 39 -0.16 -11.51 -7.49
CA GLY A 39 1.03 -12.28 -7.07
C GLY A 39 2.19 -11.42 -6.56
N LEU A 40 2.16 -10.10 -6.76
CA LEU A 40 3.12 -9.18 -6.13
C LEU A 40 3.05 -9.20 -4.59
N LEU A 41 1.89 -9.58 -4.03
CA LEU A 41 1.71 -9.72 -2.58
C LEU A 41 2.50 -10.91 -2.01
N ASP A 42 2.90 -11.87 -2.84
CA ASP A 42 3.70 -13.03 -2.44
C ASP A 42 5.18 -12.68 -2.23
N LEU A 43 5.60 -11.48 -2.65
CA LEU A 43 6.92 -10.94 -2.31
C LEU A 43 7.02 -10.57 -0.83
N ALA A 44 5.89 -10.31 -0.16
CA ALA A 44 5.88 -10.06 1.27
C ALA A 44 5.91 -11.36 2.07
N PRO A 45 6.52 -11.37 3.28
CA PRO A 45 6.55 -12.54 4.15
C PRO A 45 5.15 -13.14 4.36
N ALA A 46 5.06 -14.47 4.51
CA ALA A 46 3.79 -15.14 4.79
C ALA A 46 3.17 -14.70 6.14
N THR A 47 3.99 -14.15 7.04
CA THR A 47 3.57 -13.58 8.34
C THR A 47 3.05 -12.15 8.23
N ALA A 48 3.23 -11.47 7.09
CA ALA A 48 2.79 -10.10 6.91
C ALA A 48 1.26 -10.02 6.84
N GLU A 49 0.67 -9.07 7.56
CA GLU A 49 -0.76 -8.77 7.45
C GLU A 49 -1.04 -8.17 6.06
N ARG A 50 -2.06 -8.66 5.35
CA ARG A 50 -2.44 -8.16 4.02
C ARG A 50 -3.85 -7.58 4.07
N ILE A 51 -3.98 -6.27 3.92
CA ILE A 51 -5.24 -5.55 4.06
C ILE A 51 -5.67 -4.96 2.70
N ALA A 52 -6.77 -5.48 2.14
CA ALA A 52 -7.35 -4.94 0.91
C ALA A 52 -8.26 -3.74 1.23
N VAL A 53 -7.96 -2.57 0.66
CA VAL A 53 -8.75 -1.33 0.83
C VAL A 53 -9.37 -0.82 -0.49
N GLY A 54 -9.06 -1.47 -1.61
CA GLY A 54 -9.59 -1.13 -2.92
C GLY A 54 -11.08 -1.46 -3.09
N LYS A 55 -11.72 -0.82 -4.07
CA LYS A 55 -13.13 -1.06 -4.43
C LYS A 55 -13.36 -2.55 -4.74
N VAL A 56 -14.43 -3.14 -4.20
CA VAL A 56 -14.94 -4.47 -4.64
C VAL A 56 -15.88 -4.24 -5.84
N PRO A 57 -15.89 -5.08 -6.90
CA PRO A 57 -16.82 -4.87 -8.02
C PRO A 57 -18.26 -4.87 -7.49
N ARG A 58 -19.00 -3.77 -7.70
CA ARG A 58 -20.36 -3.56 -7.17
C ARG A 58 -20.48 -3.55 -5.64
N GLY A 59 -19.37 -3.46 -4.91
CA GLY A 59 -19.35 -3.37 -3.44
C GLY A 59 -19.01 -1.96 -2.93
N PRO A 60 -19.08 -1.77 -1.60
CA PRO A 60 -18.63 -0.54 -0.95
C PRO A 60 -17.14 -0.30 -1.24
N SER A 61 -16.77 0.97 -1.34
CA SER A 61 -15.37 1.42 -1.34
C SER A 61 -15.03 1.84 0.07
N VAL A 62 -13.85 1.46 0.56
CA VAL A 62 -13.33 2.04 1.80
C VAL A 62 -13.13 3.54 1.56
N PRO A 63 -13.71 4.44 2.39
CA PRO A 63 -13.45 5.86 2.33
C PRO A 63 -11.97 6.15 2.52
N GLN A 64 -11.43 7.15 1.82
CA GLN A 64 -10.00 7.48 1.94
C GLN A 64 -9.60 7.90 3.35
N THR A 65 -10.50 8.54 4.10
CA THR A 65 -10.27 8.88 5.50
C THR A 65 -9.96 7.63 6.34
N GLU A 66 -10.72 6.56 6.15
CA GLU A 66 -10.48 5.28 6.83
C GLU A 66 -9.16 4.62 6.36
N ILE A 67 -8.80 4.75 5.08
CA ILE A 67 -7.50 4.28 4.58
C ILE A 67 -6.36 5.06 5.25
N ASN A 68 -6.50 6.38 5.37
CA ASN A 68 -5.49 7.24 6.00
C ASN A 68 -5.35 6.90 7.49
N GLU A 69 -6.46 6.74 8.21
CA GLU A 69 -6.48 6.33 9.61
C GLU A 69 -5.81 4.97 9.81
N LEU A 70 -6.10 4.00 8.93
CA LEU A 70 -5.46 2.69 8.96
C LEU A 70 -3.94 2.78 8.74
N LEU A 71 -3.49 3.59 7.79
CA LEU A 71 -2.07 3.80 7.53
C LEU A 71 -1.36 4.43 8.74
N ILE A 72 -2.00 5.41 9.38
CA ILE A 72 -1.49 6.08 10.59
C ILE A 72 -1.41 5.09 11.76
N ASP A 73 -2.49 4.36 12.04
CA ASP A 73 -2.56 3.39 13.14
C ASP A 73 -1.47 2.30 13.03
N ARG A 74 -1.35 1.68 11.85
CA ARG A 74 -0.32 0.66 11.60
C ARG A 74 1.09 1.25 11.63
N GLY A 75 1.27 2.47 11.10
CA GLY A 75 2.56 3.17 11.13
C GLY A 75 3.01 3.52 12.56
N GLN A 76 2.09 4.00 13.40
CA GLN A 76 2.36 4.36 14.80
C GLN A 76 2.67 3.13 15.67
N SER A 77 2.20 1.95 15.27
CA SER A 77 2.54 0.67 15.91
C SER A 77 4.00 0.24 15.69
N GLY A 78 4.80 1.02 14.95
CA GLY A 78 6.23 0.74 14.70
C GLY A 78 6.48 -0.35 13.65
N LEU A 79 5.44 -0.73 12.90
CA LEU A 79 5.49 -1.75 11.86
C LEU A 79 6.07 -1.19 10.55
N ASN A 80 6.71 -2.03 9.76
CA ASN A 80 7.09 -1.71 8.38
C ASN A 80 5.86 -1.81 7.48
N VAL A 81 5.17 -0.68 7.28
CA VAL A 81 3.94 -0.63 6.48
C VAL A 81 4.24 -0.30 5.03
N VAL A 82 3.75 -1.12 4.11
CA VAL A 82 3.76 -0.85 2.67
C VAL A 82 2.34 -0.59 2.18
N ARG A 83 2.12 0.62 1.64
CA ARG A 83 0.91 0.98 0.90
C ARG A 83 1.15 0.71 -0.59
N LEU A 84 0.72 -0.46 -1.06
CA LEU A 84 0.95 -0.90 -2.43
C LEU A 84 -0.21 -0.46 -3.33
N LYS A 85 0.08 0.39 -4.31
CA LYS A 85 -0.90 1.01 -5.21
C LYS A 85 -0.65 0.58 -6.64
N GLY A 86 -1.71 0.34 -7.41
CA GLY A 86 -1.58 0.04 -8.83
C GLY A 86 -0.95 1.21 -9.60
N GLY A 87 -0.04 0.93 -10.54
CA GLY A 87 0.66 1.96 -11.29
C GLY A 87 1.65 2.73 -10.42
N ASP A 88 1.48 4.05 -10.37
CA ASP A 88 2.31 4.99 -9.59
C ASP A 88 1.48 5.64 -8.46
N PRO A 89 2.02 5.81 -7.24
CA PRO A 89 1.27 6.38 -6.11
C PRO A 89 0.72 7.79 -6.34
N PHE A 90 1.36 8.60 -7.19
CA PHE A 90 1.04 10.02 -7.37
C PHE A 90 0.33 10.34 -8.69
N VAL A 91 0.17 9.36 -9.58
CA VAL A 91 -0.60 9.53 -10.82
C VAL A 91 -2.03 9.03 -10.63
N PHE A 92 -2.96 9.96 -10.39
CA PHE A 92 -4.41 9.70 -10.18
C PHE A 92 -4.74 8.71 -9.05
N ALA A 93 -3.80 8.42 -8.15
CA ALA A 93 -3.95 7.38 -7.14
C ALA A 93 -4.04 7.93 -5.70
N ARG A 94 -4.16 9.25 -5.50
CA ARG A 94 -4.32 9.91 -4.19
C ARG A 94 -3.15 9.74 -3.21
N GLY A 95 -1.97 9.33 -3.67
CA GLY A 95 -0.80 9.18 -2.81
C GLY A 95 -0.38 10.49 -2.12
N ALA A 96 -0.67 11.66 -2.71
CA ALA A 96 -0.41 12.95 -2.08
C ALA A 96 -1.28 13.17 -0.83
N GLU A 97 -2.55 12.75 -0.86
CA GLU A 97 -3.45 12.85 0.29
C GLU A 97 -3.04 11.89 1.41
N GLU A 98 -2.66 10.66 1.05
CA GLU A 98 -2.13 9.65 1.98
C GLU A 98 -0.83 10.15 2.63
N ALA A 99 0.10 10.71 1.85
CA ALA A 99 1.35 11.28 2.34
C ALA A 99 1.13 12.48 3.26
N GLN A 100 0.19 13.37 2.94
CA GLN A 100 -0.13 14.53 3.77
C GLN A 100 -0.69 14.09 5.13
N ALA A 101 -1.65 13.17 5.15
CA ALA A 101 -2.23 12.66 6.39
C ALA A 101 -1.18 11.99 7.29
N LEU A 102 -0.26 11.23 6.71
CA LEU A 102 0.87 10.64 7.43
C LEU A 102 1.81 11.71 7.99
N SER A 103 2.13 12.74 7.19
CA SER A 103 2.98 13.85 7.62
C SER A 103 2.36 14.64 8.77
N ASP A 104 1.05 14.87 8.74
CA ASP A 104 0.32 15.59 9.79
C ASP A 104 0.29 14.80 11.12
N ALA A 105 0.43 13.47 11.04
CA ALA A 105 0.39 12.56 12.19
C ALA A 105 1.77 12.24 12.81
N GLY A 106 2.88 12.67 12.19
CA GLY A 106 4.26 12.52 12.70
C GLY A 106 4.91 11.15 12.48
#